data_AF-A0A6C1KBR2-F1
#
_entry.id   AF-A0A6C1KBR2-F1
#
_cell.length_a   1.000
_cell.length_b   1.000
_cell.length_c   1.000
_cell.angle_alpha   90.00
_cell.angle_beta   90.00
_cell.angle_gamma   90.00
#
_symmetry.space_group_name_H-M   'P 1'
#
loop_
_entity.id
_entity.type
_entity.pdbx_description
1 polymer ?
#
loop_
_entity_poly.entity_id
_entity_poly.type
_entity_poly.pdbx_seq_one_letter_code
_entity_poly.pdbx_strand_id
1 'polypeptide(L)' 'MTQDDIAACVSADNGITLTETEARAVSALAGDLNARVAAGADQRLAFDAAPWSFSTLCAEIAAALTTSEKTNSGAGE' A
#
# COMPACT_ATOMS: atom_id res chain seq x y z
N MET A 1 -18.64 -5.60 0.72
CA MET A 1 -18.91 -6.80 -0.11
C MET A 1 -19.23 -7.92 0.85
N THR A 2 -20.44 -8.44 0.78
CA THR A 2 -20.90 -9.55 1.62
C THR A 2 -20.51 -10.88 0.99
N GLN A 3 -20.61 -11.98 1.75
CA GLN A 3 -20.27 -13.32 1.26
C GLN A 3 -21.13 -13.75 0.06
N ASP A 4 -22.40 -13.35 0.06
CA ASP A 4 -23.35 -13.63 -1.02
C ASP A 4 -23.02 -12.86 -2.31
N ASP A 5 -22.43 -11.66 -2.19
CA ASP A 5 -22.01 -10.85 -3.34
C ASP A 5 -20.86 -11.52 -4.11
N ILE A 6 -19.96 -12.22 -3.41
CA ILE A 6 -18.80 -12.89 -4.03
C ILE A 6 -19.25 -14.10 -4.85
N ALA A 7 -20.12 -14.94 -4.29
CA ALA A 7 -20.63 -16.11 -4.98
C ALA A 7 -21.43 -15.71 -6.22
N ALA A 8 -22.28 -14.69 -6.09
CA ALA A 8 -23.06 -14.14 -7.20
C ALA A 8 -22.16 -13.58 -8.32
N CYS A 9 -21.08 -12.85 -7.98
CA CYS A 9 -20.11 -12.35 -8.97
C CYS A 9 -19.41 -13.50 -9.71
N VAL A 10 -18.91 -14.51 -8.99
CA VAL A 10 -18.19 -15.63 -9.62
C VAL A 10 -19.09 -16.43 -10.55
N SER A 11 -20.35 -16.64 -10.16
CA SER A 11 -21.34 -17.30 -11.02
C SER A 11 -21.73 -16.47 -12.23
N ALA A 12 -21.91 -15.16 -12.08
CA ALA A 12 -22.26 -14.26 -13.19
C ALA A 12 -21.12 -14.12 -14.21
N ASP A 13 -19.87 -14.01 -13.75
CA ASP A 13 -18.72 -13.72 -14.62
C ASP A 13 -18.16 -14.97 -15.30
N ASN A 14 -18.31 -16.16 -14.69
CA ASN A 14 -17.72 -17.41 -15.22
C ASN A 14 -18.76 -18.41 -15.71
N GLY A 15 -20.06 -18.17 -15.47
CA GLY A 15 -21.14 -19.08 -15.86
C GLY A 15 -21.16 -20.40 -15.08
N ILE A 16 -20.55 -20.42 -13.89
CA ILE A 16 -20.40 -21.63 -13.06
C ILE A 16 -21.30 -21.52 -11.84
N THR A 17 -22.16 -22.53 -11.64
CA THR A 17 -22.95 -22.65 -10.40
C THR A 17 -22.07 -23.26 -9.31
N LEU A 18 -21.86 -22.52 -8.23
CA LEU A 18 -21.13 -23.00 -7.06
C LEU A 18 -22.10 -23.60 -6.05
N THR A 19 -21.71 -24.70 -5.41
CA THR A 19 -22.36 -25.18 -4.19
C THR A 19 -22.10 -24.22 -3.03
N GLU A 20 -22.93 -24.28 -1.98
CA GLU A 20 -22.77 -23.41 -0.80
C GLU A 20 -21.38 -23.56 -0.15
N THR A 21 -20.84 -24.78 -0.09
CA THR A 21 -19.50 -25.05 0.44
C THR A 21 -18.41 -24.39 -0.40
N GLU A 22 -18.52 -24.46 -1.73
CA GLU A 22 -17.57 -23.84 -2.65
C GLU A 22 -17.66 -22.31 -2.59
N ALA A 23 -18.87 -21.76 -2.53
CA ALA A 23 -19.10 -20.33 -2.36
C ALA A 23 -18.43 -19.79 -1.08
N ARG A 24 -18.54 -20.52 0.04
CA ARG A 24 -17.85 -20.16 1.29
C ARG A 24 -16.33 -20.23 1.14
N ALA A 25 -15.80 -21.28 0.50
CA ALA A 25 -14.37 -21.43 0.26
C ALA A 25 -13.81 -20.33 -0.64
N VAL A 26 -14.53 -19.97 -1.70
CA VAL A 26 -14.17 -18.89 -2.62
C VAL A 26 -14.21 -17.53 -1.92
N SER A 27 -15.22 -17.27 -1.08
CA SER A 27 -15.27 -16.04 -0.29
C SER A 27 -14.12 -15.96 0.72
N ALA A 28 -13.78 -17.06 1.39
CA ALA A 28 -12.64 -17.10 2.30
C ALA A 28 -11.31 -16.83 1.56
N LEU A 29 -11.13 -17.44 0.38
CA LEU A 29 -9.95 -17.21 -0.46
C LEU A 29 -9.87 -15.76 -0.95
N ALA A 30 -10.98 -15.18 -1.42
CA ALA A 30 -11.03 -13.79 -1.84
C ALA A 30 -10.70 -12.84 -0.67
N GLY A 31 -11.19 -13.16 0.53
CA GLY A 31 -10.83 -12.45 1.75
C GLY A 31 -9.33 -12.48 2.05
N ASP A 32 -8.71 -13.67 2.02
CA ASP A 32 -7.27 -13.84 2.27
C ASP A 32 -6.42 -13.11 1.22
N LEU A 33 -6.79 -13.21 -0.06
CA LEU A 33 -6.09 -12.49 -1.14
C LEU A 33 -6.16 -10.97 -0.94
N ASN A 34 -7.34 -10.44 -0.63
CA ASN A 34 -7.51 -9.00 -0.38
C ASN A 34 -6.70 -8.54 0.83
N ALA A 35 -6.66 -9.33 1.90
CA ALA A 35 -5.85 -9.03 3.08
C ALA A 35 -4.34 -9.01 2.76
N ARG A 36 -3.85 -9.96 1.96
CA ARG A 36 -2.45 -10.00 1.52
C ARG A 36 -2.10 -8.84 0.60
N VAL A 37 -3.00 -8.46 -0.31
CA VAL A 37 -2.81 -7.28 -1.18
C VAL A 37 -2.75 -6.01 -0.34
N ALA A 38 -3.64 -5.84 0.64
CA ALA A 38 -3.62 -4.69 1.55
C ALA A 38 -2.30 -4.63 2.35
N ALA A 39 -1.87 -5.76 2.93
CA ALA A 39 -0.59 -5.82 3.65
C ALA A 39 0.62 -5.50 2.77
N GLY A 40 0.62 -5.96 1.52
CA GLY A 40 1.64 -5.60 0.53
C GLY A 40 1.63 -4.12 0.14
N ALA A 41 0.44 -3.52 0.01
CA ALA A 41 0.28 -2.09 -0.25
C ALA A 41 0.78 -1.24 0.92
N ASP A 42 0.46 -1.63 2.15
CA ASP A 42 0.93 -0.97 3.38
C ASP A 42 2.46 -1.03 3.48
N GLN A 43 3.08 -2.16 3.13
CA GLN A 43 4.53 -2.27 3.06
C GLN A 43 5.14 -1.34 2.01
N ARG A 44 4.51 -1.17 0.85
CA ARG A 44 4.98 -0.23 -0.19
C ARG A 44 4.91 1.22 0.27
N LEU A 45 3.84 1.61 0.96
CA LEU A 45 3.73 2.93 1.60
C LEU A 45 4.80 3.13 2.68
N ALA A 46 5.13 2.09 3.44
CA ALA A 46 6.22 2.14 4.42
C ALA A 46 7.61 2.29 3.77
N PHE A 47 7.83 1.75 2.56
CA PHE A 47 9.06 1.97 1.80
C PHE A 47 9.23 3.42 1.34
N ASP A 48 8.16 4.10 0.95
CA ASP A 48 8.21 5.53 0.64
C ASP A 48 8.57 6.38 1.87
N ALA A 49 8.22 5.90 3.07
CA ALA A 49 8.60 6.49 4.36
C ALA A 49 9.95 6.00 4.89
N ALA A 50 10.67 5.15 4.16
CA ALA A 50 11.97 4.66 4.60
C ALA A 50 13.03 5.78 4.61
N PRO A 51 14.03 5.74 5.50
CA PRO A 51 15.09 6.75 5.57
C PRO A 51 15.95 6.82 4.30
N TRP A 52 15.97 5.74 3.51
CA TRP A 52 16.67 5.66 2.23
C TRP A 52 15.75 5.87 1.02
N SER A 53 14.47 6.22 1.24
CA SER A 53 13.57 6.56 0.14
C SER A 53 14.06 7.83 -0.56
N PHE A 54 13.77 7.96 -1.86
CA PHE A 54 14.20 9.13 -2.63
C PHE A 54 13.64 10.44 -2.03
N SER A 55 12.40 10.43 -1.57
CA SER A 55 11.78 11.61 -0.93
C SER A 55 12.49 12.00 0.37
N THR A 56 12.83 11.03 1.22
CA THR A 56 13.55 11.30 2.47
C THR A 56 14.96 11.82 2.20
N LEU A 57 15.68 11.20 1.25
CA LEU A 57 17.01 11.66 0.84
C LEU A 57 16.97 13.08 0.25
N CYS A 58 15.97 13.41 -0.57
CA CYS A 58 15.80 14.77 -1.08
C CYS A 58 15.53 15.79 0.02
N ALA A 59 14.69 15.44 1.01
CA ALA A 59 14.40 16.32 2.14
C ALA A 59 15.64 16.56 3.02
N GLU A 60 16.44 15.52 3.29
CA GLU A 60 17.70 15.64 4.04
C GLU A 60 18.72 16.53 3.32
N ILE A 61 18.88 16.36 2.00
CA ILE A 61 19.76 17.21 1.20
C ILE A 61 19.28 18.66 1.21
N ALA A 62 17.99 18.90 1.03
CA ALA A 62 17.43 20.25 1.06
C ALA A 62 17.68 20.92 2.43
N ALA A 63 17.43 20.21 3.53
CA ALA A 63 17.69 20.71 4.88
C ALA A 63 19.18 21.01 5.14
N ALA A 64 20.08 20.17 4.63
CA ALA A 64 21.53 20.40 4.72
C ALA A 64 21.97 21.66 3.95
N LEU A 65 21.39 21.90 2.77
CA LEU A 65 21.65 23.09 1.97
C LEU A 65 21.18 24.37 2.68
N THR A 66 19.97 24.37 3.24
CA THR A 66 19.45 25.54 3.99
C THR A 66 20.27 25.82 5.25
N THR A 67 20.75 24.77 5.92
CA THR A 67 21.61 24.90 7.11
C THR A 67 22.95 25.51 6.74
N SER A 68 23.54 25.08 5.62
CA SER A 68 24.82 25.59 5.12
C SER A 68 24.76 27.08 4.75
N GLU A 69 23.66 27.54 4.14
CA GLU A 69 23.43 28.97 3.87
C GLU A 69 23.32 29.78 5.16
N LYS A 70 22.54 29.28 6.14
CA LYS A 70 22.38 29.96 7.44
C LYS A 70 23.70 30.10 8.20
N THR A 71 24.57 29.10 8.12
CA THR A 71 25.91 29.17 8.75
C THR A 71 26.85 30.13 8.03
N ASN A 72 26.75 30.24 6.69
CA ASN A 72 27.61 31.13 5.90
C ASN A 72 27.19 32.61 6.02
N SER A 73 25.90 32.92 6.18
CA SER A 73 25.42 34.29 6.33
C SER A 73 25.73 34.93 7.69
N GLY A 74 26.08 34.14 8.72
CA GLY A 74 26.48 34.65 10.04
C GLY A 74 27.98 34.85 10.24
N ALA A 75 28.80 34.48 9.25
CA ALA A 75 30.28 34.58 9.33
C ALA A 75 30.85 35.88 8.73
N GLY A 76 29.98 36.83 8.38
CA GLY A 76 30.35 38.11 7.78
C GLY A 76 29.65 39.30 8.44
N GLU A 77 29.96 39.56 9.70
CA GLU A 77 29.78 40.87 10.36
C GLU A 77 31.04 41.21 11.18
#